data_AF-A0AAU9ICW4-F1
#
_entry.id   AF-A0AAU9ICW4-F1
#
_cell.length_a   1.000
_cell.length_b   1.000
_cell.length_c   1.000
_cell.angle_alpha   90.00
_cell.angle_beta   90.00
_cell.angle_gamma   90.00
#
_symmetry.space_group_name_H-M   'P 1'
#
loop_
_entity.id
_entity.type
_entity.pdbx_description
1 polymer ?
#
loop_
_entity_poly.entity_id
_entity_poly.type
_entity_poly.pdbx_seq_one_letter_code
_entity_poly.pdbx_strand_id
1 'polypeptide(L)'
;MSLSQNHMRSYSGSFRPGNGFEENASAKTQMMNTQGSMASLMGQTASGSASLKGKLLGLEEMIRSITEEMNFHKKEVQILRSEKDTLENVLNMKINDVRKSLMSEINRVEEEMKRHFSHQKAENSRLQQQITQLKGEKTALQQQLLALQRRIKELESQIGSEES
;
A
#
# COMPACT_ATOMS: atom_id res chain seq x y z
N MET A 1 -4.99 -6.97 -47.10
CA MET A 1 -4.22 -5.93 -46.41
C MET A 1 -4.64 -5.93 -44.94
N SER A 2 -3.66 -5.96 -44.05
CA SER A 2 -3.66 -6.57 -42.72
C SER A 2 -4.59 -5.93 -41.69
N LEU A 3 -5.42 -6.78 -41.06
CA LEU A 3 -6.06 -6.50 -39.77
C LEU A 3 -5.00 -6.69 -38.66
N SER A 4 -4.60 -5.58 -38.04
CA SER A 4 -3.65 -5.60 -36.93
C SER A 4 -4.36 -6.07 -35.65
N GLN A 5 -3.76 -7.10 -35.08
CA GLN A 5 -4.21 -7.91 -33.96
C GLN A 5 -3.98 -7.16 -32.64
N ASN A 6 -5.06 -6.69 -32.00
CA ASN A 6 -4.98 -6.04 -30.69
C ASN A 6 -4.91 -7.12 -29.59
N HIS A 7 -3.69 -7.45 -29.15
CA HIS A 7 -3.49 -8.34 -28.00
C HIS A 7 -3.70 -7.56 -26.70
N MET A 8 -4.84 -7.80 -26.05
CA MET A 8 -5.05 -7.52 -24.63
C MET A 8 -3.98 -8.27 -23.81
N ARG A 9 -3.00 -7.52 -23.31
CA ARG A 9 -1.96 -8.02 -22.42
C ARG A 9 -2.57 -8.22 -21.03
N SER A 10 -2.79 -9.47 -20.65
CA SER A 10 -3.18 -9.86 -19.30
C SER A 10 -2.08 -9.46 -18.30
N TYR A 11 -2.44 -8.65 -17.31
CA TYR A 11 -1.61 -8.42 -16.13
C TYR A 11 -1.73 -9.65 -15.22
N SER A 12 -0.77 -10.58 -15.32
CA SER A 12 -0.55 -11.61 -14.30
C SER A 12 0.17 -10.98 -13.11
N GLY A 13 -0.60 -10.51 -12.13
CA GLY A 13 -0.09 -10.14 -10.81
C GLY A 13 0.40 -11.38 -10.08
N SER A 14 1.67 -11.71 -10.24
CA SER A 14 2.36 -12.74 -9.46
C SER A 14 2.67 -12.16 -8.09
N PHE A 15 1.84 -12.50 -7.10
CA PHE A 15 2.15 -12.29 -5.68
C PHE A 15 3.38 -13.14 -5.32
N ARG A 16 4.53 -12.48 -5.16
CA ARG A 16 5.71 -13.03 -4.49
C ARG A 16 5.62 -12.67 -3.01
N PRO A 17 5.58 -13.62 -2.06
CA PRO A 17 5.82 -13.30 -0.68
C PRO A 17 7.33 -13.06 -0.51
N GLY A 18 7.68 -11.80 -0.25
CA GLY A 18 9.05 -11.41 0.09
C GLY A 18 9.41 -11.90 1.48
N ASN A 19 10.45 -12.73 1.54
CA ASN A 19 11.25 -12.97 2.74
C ASN A 19 11.84 -11.65 3.23
N GLY A 20 11.69 -11.35 4.52
CA GLY A 20 12.27 -10.17 5.13
C GLY A 20 11.87 -9.98 6.58
N PHE A 21 12.13 -10.98 7.43
CA PHE A 21 12.29 -10.81 8.87
C PHE A 21 13.29 -11.85 9.37
N GLU A 22 14.57 -11.56 9.12
CA GLU A 22 15.66 -12.15 9.89
C GLU A 22 15.98 -11.23 11.08
N GLU A 23 16.21 -11.89 12.21
CA GLU A 23 17.01 -11.45 13.35
C GLU A 23 16.37 -10.52 14.40
N ASN A 24 15.75 -11.15 15.41
CA ASN A 24 16.15 -10.85 16.78
C ASN A 24 16.22 -12.16 17.59
N ALA A 25 17.34 -12.86 17.42
CA ALA A 25 17.76 -13.93 18.28
C ALA A 25 18.24 -13.33 19.62
N SER A 26 17.34 -13.02 20.55
CA SER A 26 17.66 -12.72 21.96
C SER A 26 16.42 -12.73 22.85
N ALA A 27 15.62 -13.80 22.81
CA ALA A 27 14.72 -14.13 23.90
C ALA A 27 14.83 -15.63 24.17
N LYS A 28 16.04 -16.05 24.55
CA LYS A 28 16.25 -17.34 25.20
C LYS A 28 15.63 -17.23 26.60
N THR A 29 14.30 -17.28 26.66
CA THR A 29 13.60 -17.64 27.89
C THR A 29 14.07 -19.04 28.21
N GLN A 30 15.03 -19.08 29.12
CA GLN A 30 15.55 -20.27 29.73
C GLN A 30 14.37 -20.94 30.42
N MET A 31 13.71 -21.85 29.70
CA MET A 31 12.73 -22.75 30.26
C MET A 31 13.47 -23.61 31.28
N MET A 32 13.36 -23.17 32.53
CA MET A 32 13.88 -23.88 33.67
C MET A 32 13.16 -25.23 33.71
N ASN A 33 13.97 -26.28 33.66
CA ASN A 33 13.59 -27.68 33.68
C ASN A 33 12.78 -28.01 34.96
N THR A 34 11.47 -27.78 34.93
CA THR A 34 10.53 -28.13 36.02
C THR A 34 10.31 -29.64 36.12
N GLN A 35 10.81 -30.43 35.17
CA GLN A 35 10.68 -31.90 35.18
C GLN A 35 11.83 -32.59 35.93
N GLY A 36 13.02 -31.97 35.98
CA GLY A 36 14.19 -32.50 36.69
C GLY A 36 14.24 -32.20 38.20
N SER A 37 13.67 -31.06 38.65
CA SER A 37 13.71 -30.69 40.08
C SER A 37 12.83 -31.58 40.97
N MET A 38 11.79 -32.20 40.42
CA MET A 38 10.92 -33.08 41.22
C MET A 38 11.57 -34.44 41.51
N ALA A 39 12.41 -34.95 40.60
CA ALA A 39 13.10 -36.23 40.76
C ALA A 39 14.21 -36.19 41.82
N SER A 40 14.90 -35.05 41.98
CA SER A 40 15.96 -34.91 42.98
C SER A 40 15.43 -34.85 44.42
N LEU A 41 14.16 -34.49 44.64
CA LEU A 41 13.56 -34.44 45.98
C LEU A 41 13.11 -35.83 46.46
N MET A 42 12.88 -36.77 45.54
CA MET A 42 12.35 -38.11 45.86
C MET A 42 13.43 -39.10 46.31
N GLY A 43 14.71 -38.81 46.06
CA GLY A 43 15.83 -39.71 46.36
C GLY A 43 16.42 -39.63 47.78
N GLN A 44 15.99 -38.68 48.62
CA GLN A 44 16.68 -38.38 49.89
C GLN A 44 15.79 -38.42 51.15
N THR A 45 14.59 -39.01 51.08
CA THR A 45 13.62 -39.00 52.21
C THR A 45 13.18 -40.37 52.72
N ALA A 46 13.93 -41.44 52.42
CA ALA A 46 13.56 -42.83 52.74
C ALA A 46 13.51 -43.19 54.24
N SER A 47 13.64 -42.23 55.17
CA SER A 47 13.47 -42.49 56.61
C SER A 47 12.63 -41.45 57.37
N GLY A 48 11.98 -40.51 56.66
CA GLY A 48 11.17 -39.45 57.29
C GLY A 48 9.84 -39.10 56.63
N SER A 49 9.61 -39.50 55.37
CA SER A 49 8.44 -39.04 54.58
C SER A 49 7.11 -39.73 54.92
N ALA A 50 7.12 -40.88 55.61
CA ALA A 50 5.91 -41.57 56.05
C ALA A 50 5.33 -40.99 57.37
N SER A 51 6.09 -40.14 58.07
CA SER A 51 5.64 -39.49 59.30
C SER A 51 4.74 -38.29 58.99
N LEU A 52 3.77 -38.01 59.87
CA LEU A 52 2.93 -36.79 59.78
C LEU A 52 3.78 -35.52 59.70
N LYS A 53 4.93 -35.51 60.39
CA LYS A 53 5.90 -34.40 60.37
C LYS A 53 6.53 -34.20 58.99
N GLY A 54 6.92 -35.29 58.31
CA GLY A 54 7.46 -35.22 56.95
C GLY A 54 6.44 -34.73 55.92
N LYS A 55 5.19 -35.19 56.03
CA LYS A 55 4.09 -34.71 55.19
C LYS A 55 3.78 -33.22 55.44
N LEU A 56 3.81 -32.78 56.69
CA LEU A 56 3.60 -31.38 57.06
C LEU A 56 4.68 -30.48 56.44
N LEU A 57 5.96 -30.86 56.57
CA LEU A 57 7.07 -30.11 55.98
C LEU A 57 6.96 -30.03 54.45
N GLY A 58 6.56 -31.11 53.79
CA GLY A 58 6.35 -31.11 52.33
C GLY A 58 5.18 -30.22 51.91
N LEU A 59 4.10 -30.17 52.69
CA LEU A 59 2.99 -29.24 52.45
C LEU A 59 3.42 -27.78 52.67
N GLU A 60 4.22 -27.50 53.70
CA GLU A 60 4.76 -26.15 53.96
C GLU A 60 5.64 -25.66 52.81
N GLU A 61 6.50 -26.52 52.25
CA GLU A 61 7.34 -26.20 51.10
C GLU A 61 6.51 -25.98 49.84
N MET A 62 5.50 -26.82 49.59
CA MET A 62 4.57 -26.65 48.47
C MET A 62 3.80 -25.32 48.57
N ILE A 63 3.32 -24.95 49.76
CA ILE A 63 2.65 -23.66 50.00
C ILE A 63 3.58 -22.49 49.68
N ARG A 64 4.87 -22.58 50.06
CA ARG A 64 5.87 -21.54 49.73
C ARG A 64 6.07 -21.42 48.21
N SER A 65 6.29 -22.54 47.50
CA SER A 65 6.44 -22.54 46.04
C SER A 65 5.23 -21.91 45.35
N ILE A 66 4.02 -22.34 45.71
CA ILE A 66 2.77 -21.80 45.15
C ILE A 66 2.64 -20.30 45.44
N THR A 67 3.06 -19.85 46.62
CA THR A 67 3.03 -18.42 46.98
C THR A 67 4.00 -17.60 46.13
N GLU A 68 5.19 -18.13 45.86
CA GLU A 68 6.17 -17.48 44.98
C GLU A 68 5.68 -17.42 43.53
N GLU A 69 5.16 -18.53 43.00
CA GLU A 69 4.57 -18.61 41.66
C GLU A 69 3.36 -17.67 41.51
N MET A 70 2.49 -17.60 42.52
CA MET A 70 1.35 -16.69 42.52
C MET A 70 1.80 -15.23 42.46
N ASN A 71 2.83 -14.86 43.22
CA ASN A 71 3.38 -13.50 43.20
C ASN A 71 4.05 -13.17 41.87
N PHE A 72 4.71 -14.15 41.26
CA PHE A 72 5.28 -14.01 39.92
C PHE A 72 4.18 -13.75 38.87
N HIS A 73 3.16 -14.60 38.80
CA HIS A 73 2.07 -14.44 37.86
C HIS A 73 1.29 -13.15 38.07
N LYS A 74 1.16 -12.68 39.32
CA LYS A 74 0.54 -11.37 39.61
C LYS A 74 1.30 -10.22 38.94
N LYS A 75 2.65 -10.27 38.94
CA LYS A 75 3.49 -9.26 38.26
C LYS A 75 3.38 -9.39 36.75
N GLU A 76 3.41 -10.62 36.23
CA GLU A 76 3.29 -10.90 34.81
C GLU A 76 1.96 -10.36 34.25
N VAL A 77 0.85 -10.58 34.94
CA VAL A 77 -0.47 -10.02 34.56
C VAL A 77 -0.45 -8.49 34.56
N GLN A 78 0.26 -7.85 35.49
CA GLN A 78 0.37 -6.39 35.49
C GLN A 78 1.16 -5.88 34.29
N ILE A 79 2.27 -6.54 33.94
CA ILE A 79 3.08 -6.19 32.76
C ILE A 79 2.24 -6.36 31.49
N LEU A 80 1.59 -7.51 31.31
CA LEU A 80 0.74 -7.78 30.15
C LEU A 80 -0.39 -6.75 29.99
N ARG A 81 -0.98 -6.28 31.10
CA ARG A 81 -1.97 -5.18 31.05
C ARG A 81 -1.34 -3.89 30.54
N SER A 82 -0.17 -3.51 31.03
CA SER A 82 0.52 -2.29 30.58
C SER A 82 0.97 -2.36 29.11
N GLU A 83 1.42 -3.52 28.65
CA GLU A 83 1.77 -3.75 27.24
C GLU A 83 0.54 -3.68 26.35
N LYS A 84 -0.57 -4.31 26.77
CA LYS A 84 -1.85 -4.21 26.08
C LYS A 84 -2.28 -2.76 25.91
N ASP A 85 -2.27 -1.96 26.97
CA ASP A 85 -2.68 -0.55 26.92
C ASP A 85 -1.75 0.26 25.98
N THR A 86 -0.45 -0.03 26.01
CA THR A 86 0.53 0.59 25.10
C THR A 86 0.25 0.23 23.64
N LEU A 87 -0.03 -1.04 23.35
CA LEU A 87 -0.35 -1.51 22.00
C LEU A 87 -1.66 -0.90 21.49
N GLU A 88 -2.69 -0.81 22.32
CA GLU A 88 -3.95 -0.15 21.96
C GLU A 88 -3.73 1.33 21.60
N ASN A 89 -2.90 2.04 22.37
CA ASN A 89 -2.55 3.43 22.07
C ASN A 89 -1.80 3.56 20.73
N VAL A 90 -0.77 2.75 20.51
CA VAL A 90 0.00 2.76 19.25
C VAL A 90 -0.89 2.42 18.06
N LEU A 91 -1.76 1.42 18.20
CA LEU A 91 -2.70 1.03 17.15
C LEU A 91 -3.64 2.17 16.80
N ASN A 92 -4.24 2.82 17.81
CA ASN A 92 -5.13 3.96 17.59
C ASN A 92 -4.41 5.14 16.93
N MET A 93 -3.17 5.43 17.33
CA MET A 93 -2.35 6.45 16.67
C MET A 93 -2.12 6.11 15.20
N LYS A 94 -1.68 4.87 14.89
CA LYS A 94 -1.42 4.43 13.51
C LYS A 94 -2.67 4.47 12.64
N ILE A 95 -3.82 4.05 13.17
CA ILE A 95 -5.11 4.13 12.45
C ILE A 95 -5.42 5.58 12.11
N ASN A 96 -5.28 6.50 13.07
CA ASN A 96 -5.58 7.91 12.87
C ASN A 96 -4.62 8.57 11.87
N ASP A 97 -3.33 8.26 11.93
CA ASP A 97 -2.32 8.81 11.03
C ASP A 97 -2.55 8.34 9.59
N VAL A 98 -2.77 7.03 9.39
CA VAL A 98 -3.07 6.45 8.08
C VAL A 98 -4.37 7.05 7.53
N ARG A 99 -5.42 7.14 8.35
CA ARG A 99 -6.69 7.76 7.94
C ARG A 99 -6.51 9.21 7.50
N LYS A 100 -5.76 10.02 8.26
CA LYS A 100 -5.48 11.42 7.90
C LYS A 100 -4.68 11.52 6.60
N SER A 101 -3.64 10.69 6.45
CA SER A 101 -2.81 10.66 5.24
C SER A 101 -3.63 10.30 4.00
N LEU A 102 -4.46 9.26 4.09
CA LEU A 102 -5.30 8.84 2.97
C LEU A 102 -6.34 9.90 2.61
N MET A 103 -6.96 10.54 3.60
CA MET A 103 -7.92 11.62 3.35
C MET A 103 -7.26 12.82 2.65
N SER A 104 -6.04 13.17 3.07
CA SER A 104 -5.25 14.23 2.43
C SER A 104 -4.94 13.91 0.97
N GLU A 105 -4.52 12.67 0.68
CA GLU A 105 -4.21 12.25 -0.69
C GLU A 105 -5.46 12.20 -1.57
N ILE A 106 -6.60 11.74 -1.05
CA ILE A 106 -7.87 11.79 -1.79
C ILE A 106 -8.20 13.22 -2.20
N ASN A 107 -8.17 14.16 -1.25
CA ASN A 107 -8.47 15.56 -1.53
C ASN A 107 -7.49 16.15 -2.57
N ARG A 108 -6.19 15.86 -2.43
CA ARG A 108 -5.16 16.32 -3.36
C ARG A 108 -5.41 15.82 -4.78
N VAL A 109 -5.66 14.52 -4.93
CA VAL A 109 -5.92 13.88 -6.23
C VAL A 109 -7.22 14.38 -6.85
N GLU A 110 -8.28 14.56 -6.06
CA GLU A 110 -9.55 15.10 -6.55
C GLU A 110 -9.40 16.52 -7.11
N GLU A 111 -8.68 17.39 -6.42
CA GLU A 111 -8.41 18.75 -6.90
C GLU A 111 -7.56 18.75 -8.16
N GLU A 112 -6.52 17.91 -8.21
CA GLU A 112 -5.65 17.75 -9.37
C GLU A 112 -6.46 17.27 -10.58
N MET A 113 -7.33 16.28 -10.40
CA MET A 113 -8.23 15.80 -11.45
C MET A 113 -9.17 16.91 -11.95
N LYS A 114 -9.78 17.69 -11.04
CA LYS A 114 -10.64 18.83 -11.41
C LYS A 114 -9.88 19.89 -12.21
N ARG A 115 -8.65 20.23 -11.79
CA ARG A 115 -7.78 21.19 -12.50
C ARG A 115 -7.43 20.68 -13.90
N HIS A 116 -6.97 19.43 -14.02
CA HIS A 116 -6.64 18.83 -15.31
C HIS A 116 -7.84 18.75 -16.25
N PHE A 117 -9.01 18.35 -15.75
CA PHE A 117 -10.22 18.31 -16.56
C PHE A 117 -10.60 19.69 -17.11
N SER A 118 -10.57 20.72 -16.27
CA SER A 118 -10.83 22.10 -16.69
C SER A 118 -9.85 22.56 -17.77
N HIS A 119 -8.56 22.31 -17.56
CA HIS A 119 -7.50 22.66 -18.50
C HIS A 119 -7.66 21.93 -19.85
N GLN A 120 -7.91 20.62 -19.81
CA GLN A 120 -8.14 19.80 -21.00
C GLN A 120 -9.38 20.28 -21.77
N LYS A 121 -10.46 20.65 -21.07
CA LYS A 121 -11.67 21.19 -21.70
C LYS A 121 -11.39 22.51 -22.41
N ALA A 122 -10.66 23.43 -21.78
CA ALA A 122 -10.27 24.70 -22.37
C ALA A 122 -9.38 24.50 -23.60
N GLU A 123 -8.38 23.62 -23.50
CA GLU A 123 -7.45 23.35 -24.60
C GLU A 123 -8.14 22.67 -25.77
N ASN A 124 -9.03 21.71 -25.52
CA ASN A 124 -9.86 21.12 -26.58
C ASN A 124 -10.71 22.17 -27.29
N SER A 125 -11.30 23.12 -26.57
CA SER A 125 -12.05 24.22 -27.18
C SER A 125 -11.17 25.11 -28.05
N ARG A 126 -9.97 25.47 -27.55
CA ARG A 126 -8.97 26.27 -28.29
C ARG A 126 -8.54 25.58 -29.58
N LEU A 127 -8.23 24.28 -29.51
CA LEU A 127 -7.83 23.47 -30.67
C LEU A 127 -8.97 23.36 -31.70
N GLN A 128 -10.21 23.18 -31.25
CA GLN A 128 -11.37 23.14 -32.15
C GLN A 128 -11.59 24.48 -32.88
N GLN A 129 -11.37 25.61 -32.19
CA GLN A 129 -11.43 26.94 -32.81
C GLN A 129 -10.34 27.09 -33.89
N GLN A 130 -9.11 26.68 -33.60
CA GLN A 130 -8.01 26.71 -34.58
C GLN A 130 -8.28 25.82 -35.79
N ILE A 131 -8.79 24.60 -35.59
CA ILE A 131 -9.17 23.71 -36.69
C ILE A 131 -10.23 24.36 -37.57
N THR A 132 -11.21 25.04 -36.97
CA THR A 132 -12.27 25.74 -37.70
C THR A 132 -11.70 26.90 -38.53
N GLN A 133 -10.81 27.70 -37.94
CA GLN A 133 -10.14 28.79 -38.64
C GLN A 133 -9.31 28.29 -39.82
N LEU A 134 -8.46 27.28 -39.61
CA LEU A 134 -7.61 26.70 -40.66
C LEU A 134 -8.43 26.10 -41.81
N LYS A 135 -9.60 25.52 -41.53
CA LYS A 135 -10.53 25.07 -42.57
C LYS A 135 -11.04 26.23 -43.42
N GLY A 136 -11.42 27.34 -42.78
CA GLY A 136 -11.84 28.56 -43.48
C GLY A 136 -10.74 29.14 -44.36
N GLU A 137 -9.53 29.27 -43.83
CA GLU A 137 -8.35 29.74 -44.57
C GLU A 137 -8.03 28.82 -45.76
N LYS A 138 -8.07 27.50 -45.56
CA LYS A 138 -7.89 26.52 -46.65
C LYS A 138 -8.90 26.72 -47.78
N THR A 139 -10.18 26.90 -47.45
CA THR A 139 -11.21 27.14 -48.47
C THR A 139 -10.99 28.46 -49.21
N ALA A 140 -10.62 29.53 -48.50
CA ALA A 140 -10.32 30.82 -49.11
C ALA A 140 -9.14 30.72 -50.09
N LEU A 141 -8.05 30.06 -49.69
CA LEU A 141 -6.89 29.82 -50.55
C LEU A 141 -7.25 28.98 -51.78
N GLN A 142 -8.09 27.96 -51.62
CA GLN A 142 -8.57 27.16 -52.76
C GLN A 142 -9.38 27.99 -53.77
N GLN A 143 -10.22 28.91 -53.30
CA GLN A 143 -10.97 29.81 -54.18
C GLN A 143 -10.04 30.80 -54.90
N GLN A 144 -9.05 31.36 -54.21
CA GLN A 144 -8.05 32.24 -54.82
C GLN A 144 -7.24 31.50 -55.89
N LEU A 145 -6.82 30.25 -55.62
CA LEU A 145 -6.12 29.41 -56.59
C LEU A 145 -6.95 29.20 -57.86
N LEU A 146 -8.23 28.85 -57.72
CA LEU A 146 -9.13 28.66 -58.86
C LEU A 146 -9.33 29.95 -59.67
N ALA A 147 -9.43 31.10 -59.01
CA ALA A 147 -9.54 32.40 -59.67
C ALA A 147 -8.28 32.74 -60.47
N LEU A 148 -7.09 32.51 -59.89
CA LEU A 148 -5.81 32.70 -60.57
C LEU A 148 -5.66 31.77 -61.78
N GLN A 149 -6.03 30.49 -61.64
CA GLN A 149 -6.00 29.53 -62.75
C GLN A 149 -6.91 29.96 -63.92
N ARG A 150 -8.10 30.49 -63.64
CA ARG A 150 -8.98 31.04 -64.69
C ARG A 150 -8.35 32.23 -65.40
N ARG A 151 -7.77 33.15 -64.64
CA ARG A 151 -7.12 34.34 -65.19
C ARG A 151 -5.88 34.00 -66.03
N ILE A 152 -5.09 33.02 -65.60
CA ILE A 152 -3.97 32.49 -66.40
C ILE A 152 -4.51 31.96 -67.74
N LYS A 153 -5.55 31.13 -67.71
CA LYS A 153 -6.16 30.56 -68.92
C LYS A 153 -6.72 31.63 -69.87
N GLU A 154 -7.34 32.67 -69.32
CA GLU A 154 -7.82 33.82 -70.11
C GLU A 154 -6.67 34.57 -70.78
N LEU A 155 -5.58 34.82 -70.06
CA LEU A 155 -4.38 35.47 -70.60
C LEU A 155 -3.67 34.61 -71.65
N GLU A 156 -3.55 33.29 -71.41
CA GLU A 156 -3.01 32.33 -72.38
C GLU A 156 -3.82 32.35 -73.69
N SER A 157 -5.16 32.45 -73.60
CA SER A 157 -6.03 32.55 -74.77
C SER A 157 -5.87 33.87 -75.53
N GLN A 158 -5.68 35.00 -74.82
CA GLN A 158 -5.50 36.32 -75.45
C GLN A 158 -4.16 36.42 -76.18
N ILE A 159 -3.08 35.92 -75.57
CA ILE A 159 -1.76 35.90 -76.19
C ILE A 159 -1.76 35.02 -77.45
N GLY A 160 -2.36 33.83 -77.41
CA GLY A 160 -2.44 32.95 -78.58
C GLY A 160 -3.30 33.50 -79.73
N SER A 161 -4.16 34.49 -79.47
CA SER A 161 -4.99 35.15 -80.49
C SER A 161 -4.36 36.38 -81.14
N GLU A 162 -3.32 36.97 -80.53
CA GLU A 162 -2.58 38.09 -81.14
C GLU A 162 -1.49 37.62 -82.13
N GLU A 163 -1.20 36.31 -82.15
CA GLU A 163 -0.13 35.69 -82.95
C GLU A 163 -0.64 34.95 -84.21
N SER A 164 -1.96 34.98 -84.48
CA SER A 164 -2.64 34.39 -85.67
C SER A 164 -3.31 35.46 -86.52
#